data_AF-A0A9D1V6C9-F1
#
_entry.id   AF-A0A9D1V6C9-F1
#
_cell.length_a   1.000
_cell.length_b   1.000
_cell.length_c   1.000
_cell.angle_alpha   90.00
_cell.angle_beta   90.00
_cell.angle_gamma   90.00
#
_symmetry.space_group_name_H-M   'P 1'
#
loop_
_entity.id
_entity.type
_entity.pdbx_description
1 polymer ?
#
loop_
_entity_poly.entity_id
_entity_poly.type
_entity_poly.pdbx_seq_one_letter_code
_entity_poly.pdbx_strand_id
1 'polypeptide(L)'
;MPLVNAKCTNCGGTLQVDAAKEAAVCPFCGSAFIVEKAVQNYNIVNNIQANVVNIYGAQPKDYVIKGGVLTKYKGESVNAVLPDTVHGIGPKAFADCKYLESVTFPSSLKSIEEGAFYRCGSLKEISFPQGLQSIGDCAFAFCNGLQTVKIPSSVKTVGHCAFLKCDSLTEAVFEEGVQTIGALAFYECPSLKKIVLPKSLKTVLPLAFYDCPNLTDVYYNGSLPELLCFCAETDRNASDAYEDTLNQVEKIFRRYPCPESLQDDSGVFDGYCFDYGEVLSIPSVKNLYTDGKLIEGTFTFPKECAEKGVRFMHFTLLRGSDKIHTIVLPGNYPHKGKLDTCPICGSYKSISLFGKCKKCGTKFIREK
;
A
#
# COMPACT_ATOMS: atom_id res chain seq x y z
N MET A 1 10.30 -46.08 21.48
CA MET A 1 10.56 -45.93 20.03
C MET A 1 11.57 -44.80 19.87
N PRO A 2 12.65 -44.94 19.08
CA PRO A 2 13.78 -44.03 19.23
C PRO A 2 13.44 -42.68 18.58
N LEU A 3 13.02 -41.74 19.42
CA LEU A 3 13.08 -40.33 19.09
C LEU A 3 14.56 -39.97 18.92
N VAL A 4 14.92 -39.39 17.78
CA VAL A 4 16.28 -38.93 17.51
C VAL A 4 16.35 -37.41 17.51
N ASN A 5 17.45 -36.88 18.04
CA ASN A 5 17.71 -35.45 18.00
C ASN A 5 18.09 -35.04 16.57
N ALA A 6 17.34 -34.08 16.03
CA ALA A 6 17.54 -33.55 14.70
C ALA A 6 17.69 -32.04 14.74
N LYS A 7 18.44 -31.50 13.77
CA LYS A 7 18.52 -30.06 13.53
C LYS A 7 17.87 -29.75 12.19
N CYS A 8 16.86 -28.88 12.20
CA CYS A 8 16.25 -28.38 10.98
C CYS A 8 17.26 -27.47 10.28
N THR A 9 17.66 -27.82 9.06
CA THR A 9 18.57 -26.97 8.28
C THR A 9 17.91 -25.69 7.76
N ASN A 10 16.58 -25.63 7.75
CA ASN A 10 15.84 -24.44 7.32
C ASN A 10 15.76 -23.36 8.42
N CYS A 11 15.39 -23.72 9.66
CA CYS A 11 15.29 -22.73 10.75
C CYS A 11 16.36 -22.85 11.83
N GLY A 12 17.27 -23.83 11.74
CA GLY A 12 18.27 -24.11 12.76
C GLY A 12 17.73 -24.74 14.05
N GLY A 13 16.40 -24.90 14.17
CA GLY A 13 15.72 -25.43 15.35
C GLY A 13 16.06 -26.89 15.62
N THR A 14 16.26 -27.22 16.89
CA THR A 14 16.52 -28.59 17.37
C THR A 14 15.20 -29.24 17.76
N LEU A 15 14.87 -30.36 17.13
CA LEU A 15 13.62 -31.11 17.34
C LEU A 15 13.90 -32.58 17.62
N GLN A 16 12.94 -33.25 18.25
CA GLN A 16 12.90 -34.71 18.32
C GLN A 16 12.01 -35.24 17.19
N VAL A 17 12.55 -36.15 16.39
CA VAL A 17 11.81 -36.79 15.29
C VAL A 17 11.67 -38.28 15.55
N ASP A 18 10.48 -38.80 15.26
CA ASP A 18 10.19 -40.23 15.31
C ASP A 18 10.82 -40.91 14.09
N ALA A 19 11.90 -41.66 14.32
CA ALA A 19 12.66 -42.32 13.27
C ALA A 19 11.85 -43.40 12.52
N ALA A 20 10.67 -43.81 13.01
CA ALA A 20 9.81 -44.79 12.35
C ALA A 20 8.84 -44.17 11.31
N LYS A 21 8.82 -42.85 11.16
CA LYS A 21 7.98 -42.16 10.16
C LYS A 21 8.78 -41.86 8.91
N GLU A 22 8.17 -41.92 7.72
CA GLU A 22 8.87 -41.59 6.47
C GLU A 22 9.08 -40.08 6.28
N ALA A 23 8.16 -39.26 6.80
CA ALA A 23 8.18 -37.81 6.68
C ALA A 23 7.61 -37.13 7.93
N ALA A 24 8.05 -35.91 8.19
CA ALA A 24 7.53 -35.06 9.26
C ALA A 24 7.64 -33.58 8.88
N VAL A 25 7.01 -32.73 9.70
CA VAL A 25 7.01 -31.27 9.55
C VAL A 25 7.76 -30.67 10.71
N CYS A 26 8.62 -29.70 10.43
CA CYS A 26 9.35 -28.99 11.48
C CYS A 26 8.35 -28.17 12.31
N PRO A 27 8.24 -28.40 13.63
CA PRO A 27 7.27 -27.69 14.46
C PRO A 27 7.61 -26.20 14.63
N PHE A 28 8.84 -25.80 14.28
CA PHE A 28 9.31 -24.43 14.38
C PHE A 28 9.07 -23.59 13.13
N CYS A 29 9.23 -24.19 11.92
CA CYS A 29 9.17 -23.44 10.66
C CYS A 29 8.24 -24.07 9.59
N GLY A 30 7.47 -25.08 9.95
CA GLY A 30 6.50 -25.73 9.05
C GLY A 30 7.11 -26.47 7.86
N SER A 31 8.43 -26.60 7.78
CA SER A 31 9.10 -27.24 6.64
C SER A 31 8.95 -28.75 6.69
N ALA A 32 8.43 -29.35 5.61
CA ALA A 32 8.36 -30.79 5.45
C ALA A 32 9.76 -31.37 5.18
N PHE A 33 10.01 -32.55 5.73
CA PHE A 33 11.27 -33.28 5.56
C PHE A 33 11.09 -34.80 5.59
N ILE A 34 12.02 -35.51 4.97
CA ILE A 34 12.05 -36.98 4.88
C ILE A 34 12.98 -37.52 5.97
N VAL A 35 12.52 -38.49 6.75
CA VAL A 35 13.18 -38.93 8.00
C VAL A 35 14.10 -40.14 7.81
N GLU A 36 13.72 -41.17 7.04
CA GLU A 36 14.51 -42.42 6.98
C GLU A 36 15.55 -42.45 5.84
N LYS A 37 15.14 -42.22 4.58
CA LYS A 37 16.03 -42.43 3.42
C LYS A 37 17.09 -41.34 3.23
N ALA A 38 16.77 -40.08 3.52
CA ALA A 38 17.69 -38.95 3.34
C ALA A 38 18.80 -38.96 4.40
N VAL A 39 18.47 -39.40 5.62
CA VAL A 39 19.37 -39.46 6.78
C VAL A 39 20.42 -40.54 6.61
N GLN A 40 20.01 -41.74 6.20
CA GLN A 40 20.94 -42.84 5.94
C GLN A 40 21.86 -42.53 4.74
N ASN A 41 21.32 -42.06 3.61
CA ASN A 41 22.14 -41.71 2.44
C ASN A 41 23.12 -40.56 2.72
N TYR A 42 22.70 -39.50 3.41
CA TYR A 42 23.60 -38.38 3.71
C TYR A 42 24.72 -38.77 4.69
N ASN A 43 24.40 -39.53 5.74
CA ASN A 43 25.38 -39.98 6.73
C ASN A 43 26.39 -40.96 6.13
N ILE A 44 25.94 -41.86 5.23
CA ILE A 44 26.81 -42.77 4.47
C ILE A 44 27.71 -42.00 3.50
N VAL A 45 27.16 -41.05 2.73
CA VAL A 45 27.93 -40.27 1.74
C VAL A 45 28.96 -39.35 2.39
N ASN A 46 28.71 -38.85 3.60
CA ASN A 46 29.58 -37.86 4.26
C ASN A 46 30.39 -38.41 5.44
N ASN A 47 30.34 -39.71 5.71
CA ASN A 47 31.09 -40.39 6.78
C ASN A 47 30.96 -39.73 8.17
N ILE A 48 29.75 -39.28 8.51
CA ILE A 48 29.49 -38.55 9.76
C ILE A 48 29.09 -39.54 10.86
N GLN A 49 29.96 -39.70 11.86
CA GLN A 49 29.59 -40.29 13.16
C GLN A 49 29.10 -39.18 14.09
N ALA A 50 27.80 -38.89 14.09
CA ALA A 50 27.23 -37.91 15.03
C ALA A 50 25.84 -38.33 15.52
N ASN A 51 25.60 -38.13 16.81
CA ASN A 51 24.31 -38.30 17.50
C ASN A 51 23.25 -37.23 17.11
N VAL A 52 23.47 -36.50 16.00
CA VAL A 52 22.58 -35.44 15.49
C VAL A 52 22.48 -35.57 13.98
N VAL A 53 21.24 -35.70 13.50
CA VAL A 53 20.93 -35.83 12.08
C VAL A 53 20.60 -34.45 11.50
N ASN A 54 21.31 -34.04 10.44
CA ASN A 54 20.95 -32.87 9.66
C ASN A 54 19.81 -33.21 8.70
N ILE A 55 18.66 -32.59 8.92
CA ILE A 55 17.48 -32.81 8.11
C ILE A 55 17.41 -31.73 7.04
N TYR A 56 17.54 -32.16 5.78
CA TYR A 56 17.37 -31.30 4.61
C TYR A 56 15.89 -31.17 4.31
N GLY A 57 15.32 -30.00 4.60
CA GLY A 57 14.01 -29.66 4.06
C GLY A 57 14.11 -29.73 2.53
N ALA A 58 13.20 -30.45 1.88
CA ALA A 58 13.00 -30.21 0.47
C ALA A 58 12.63 -28.73 0.35
N GLN A 59 13.40 -27.93 -0.40
CA GLN A 59 12.94 -26.59 -0.79
C GLN A 59 11.51 -26.79 -1.29
N PRO A 60 10.50 -26.14 -0.70
CA PRO A 60 9.14 -26.41 -1.13
C PRO A 60 9.12 -26.03 -2.61
N LYS A 61 8.76 -26.97 -3.48
CA LYS A 61 8.90 -26.86 -4.94
C LYS A 61 8.28 -25.58 -5.51
N ASP A 62 7.36 -25.03 -4.73
CA ASP A 62 6.58 -23.84 -4.95
C ASP A 62 7.38 -22.53 -4.78
N TYR A 63 8.54 -22.51 -4.11
CA TYR A 63 9.30 -21.28 -3.85
C TYR A 63 10.69 -21.32 -4.50
N VAL A 64 10.99 -20.30 -5.31
CA VAL A 64 12.33 -20.08 -5.87
C VAL A 64 13.02 -18.97 -5.08
N ILE A 65 13.84 -19.36 -4.11
CA ILE A 65 14.54 -18.44 -3.21
C ILE A 65 16.02 -18.35 -3.61
N LYS A 66 16.54 -17.13 -3.72
CA LYS A 66 17.95 -16.85 -4.01
C LYS A 66 18.48 -15.87 -2.98
N GLY A 67 19.48 -16.30 -2.20
CA GLY A 67 20.09 -15.44 -1.17
C GLY A 67 19.09 -14.90 -0.14
N GLY A 68 18.07 -15.68 0.23
CA GLY A 68 17.00 -15.26 1.15
C GLY A 68 15.96 -14.31 0.56
N VAL A 69 16.00 -14.05 -0.76
CA VAL A 69 14.96 -13.33 -1.48
C VAL A 69 14.11 -14.33 -2.27
N LEU A 70 12.78 -14.29 -2.06
CA LEU A 70 11.85 -15.04 -2.89
C LEU A 70 11.75 -14.37 -4.27
N THR A 71 12.25 -15.04 -5.30
CA THR A 71 12.29 -14.52 -6.67
C THR A 71 11.09 -14.98 -7.53
N LYS A 72 10.49 -16.12 -7.18
CA LYS A 72 9.27 -16.60 -7.84
C LYS A 72 8.53 -17.59 -6.94
N TYR A 73 7.21 -17.44 -6.85
CA TYR A 73 6.29 -18.46 -6.38
C TYR A 73 5.70 -19.22 -7.58
N LYS A 74 5.69 -20.54 -7.48
CA LYS A 74 5.24 -21.53 -8.46
C LYS A 74 4.11 -22.41 -7.93
N GLY A 75 3.74 -22.25 -6.66
CA GLY A 75 2.66 -23.01 -6.06
C GLY A 75 1.29 -22.56 -6.55
N GLU A 76 0.30 -23.42 -6.36
CA GLU A 76 -1.11 -23.18 -6.70
C GLU A 76 -1.99 -23.05 -5.45
N SER A 77 -1.38 -23.14 -4.25
CA SER A 77 -2.10 -23.00 -2.99
C SER A 77 -2.74 -21.62 -2.88
N VAL A 78 -3.98 -21.59 -2.40
CA VAL A 78 -4.71 -20.37 -2.04
C VAL A 78 -4.10 -19.68 -0.81
N ASN A 79 -3.31 -20.40 0.00
CA ASN A 79 -2.60 -19.85 1.15
C ASN A 79 -1.10 -20.15 1.02
N ALA A 80 -0.27 -19.11 0.90
CA ALA A 80 1.18 -19.26 0.86
C ALA A 80 1.79 -18.99 2.24
N VAL A 81 2.70 -19.85 2.67
CA VAL A 81 3.45 -19.69 3.93
C VAL A 81 4.93 -19.59 3.58
N LEU A 82 5.49 -18.40 3.74
CA LEU A 82 6.88 -18.15 3.35
C LEU A 82 7.83 -18.72 4.42
N PRO A 83 8.94 -19.37 4.01
CA PRO A 83 9.95 -19.86 4.96
C PRO A 83 10.60 -18.72 5.77
N ASP A 84 10.97 -19.00 7.03
CA ASP A 84 11.63 -18.03 7.94
C ASP A 84 12.94 -17.43 7.40
N THR A 85 13.58 -18.12 6.45
CA THR A 85 14.82 -17.68 5.78
C THR A 85 14.60 -16.55 4.79
N VAL A 86 13.35 -16.26 4.41
CA VAL A 86 13.01 -15.20 3.46
C VAL A 86 13.03 -13.84 4.15
N HIS A 87 13.94 -12.96 3.75
CA HIS A 87 14.02 -11.58 4.21
C HIS A 87 13.59 -10.56 3.14
N GLY A 88 13.33 -10.99 1.91
CA GLY A 88 12.82 -10.13 0.84
C GLY A 88 11.90 -10.86 -0.13
N ILE A 89 10.92 -10.15 -0.67
CA ILE A 89 10.08 -10.64 -1.77
C ILE A 89 10.47 -9.85 -3.01
N GLY A 90 11.15 -10.52 -3.94
CA GLY A 90 11.71 -9.91 -5.13
C GLY A 90 10.65 -9.45 -6.14
N PRO A 91 11.08 -8.72 -7.18
CA PRO A 91 10.18 -8.19 -8.18
C PRO A 91 9.33 -9.28 -8.83
N LYS A 92 8.02 -9.04 -8.93
CA LYS A 92 7.05 -9.96 -9.57
C LYS A 92 7.02 -11.39 -8.99
N ALA A 93 7.50 -11.61 -7.75
CA ALA A 93 7.62 -12.95 -7.18
C ALA A 93 6.28 -13.71 -7.12
N PHE A 94 5.20 -13.05 -6.74
CA PHE A 94 3.82 -13.54 -6.74
C PHE A 94 2.95 -12.92 -7.84
N ALA A 95 3.53 -12.22 -8.83
CA ALA A 95 2.74 -11.61 -9.88
C ALA A 95 1.86 -12.65 -10.60
N ASP A 96 0.61 -12.27 -10.84
CA ASP A 96 -0.47 -13.05 -11.46
C ASP A 96 -0.84 -14.34 -10.69
N CYS A 97 -0.58 -14.43 -9.38
CA CYS A 97 -1.09 -15.51 -8.54
C CYS A 97 -2.59 -15.32 -8.24
N LYS A 98 -3.43 -15.51 -9.26
CA LYS A 98 -4.87 -15.17 -9.25
C LYS A 98 -5.70 -15.90 -8.21
N TYR A 99 -5.27 -17.06 -7.73
CA TYR A 99 -5.98 -17.88 -6.73
C TYR A 99 -5.45 -17.68 -5.31
N LEU A 100 -4.37 -16.92 -5.13
CA LEU A 100 -3.78 -16.67 -3.82
C LEU A 100 -4.71 -15.76 -3.02
N GLU A 101 -5.25 -16.27 -1.91
CA GLU A 101 -6.15 -15.57 -1.01
C GLU A 101 -5.43 -14.97 0.20
N SER A 102 -4.37 -15.61 0.68
CA SER A 102 -3.59 -15.12 1.84
C SER A 102 -2.12 -15.50 1.76
N VAL A 103 -1.30 -14.71 2.48
CA VAL A 103 0.14 -14.95 2.59
C VAL A 103 0.60 -14.73 4.02
N THR A 104 1.26 -15.74 4.59
CA THR A 104 1.91 -15.65 5.89
C THR A 104 3.38 -15.27 5.70
N PHE A 105 3.74 -14.08 6.15
CA PHE A 105 5.12 -13.58 6.09
C PHE A 105 5.94 -13.98 7.32
N PRO A 106 7.23 -14.29 7.15
CA PRO A 106 8.12 -14.48 8.28
C PRO A 106 8.44 -13.14 8.93
N SER A 107 8.76 -13.16 10.23
CA SER A 107 9.15 -11.96 10.98
C SER A 107 10.45 -11.32 10.48
N SER A 108 11.27 -12.08 9.75
CA SER A 108 12.52 -11.67 9.12
C SER A 108 12.34 -10.82 7.86
N LEU A 109 11.13 -10.76 7.27
CA LEU A 109 10.86 -10.03 6.04
C LEU A 109 11.13 -8.52 6.21
N LYS A 110 11.97 -7.97 5.32
CA LYS A 110 12.40 -6.57 5.31
C LYS A 110 11.91 -5.78 4.11
N SER A 111 11.75 -6.41 2.94
CA SER A 111 11.31 -5.70 1.74
C SER A 111 10.30 -6.49 0.91
N ILE A 112 9.36 -5.75 0.32
CA ILE A 112 8.46 -6.23 -0.72
C ILE A 112 8.73 -5.37 -1.94
N GLU A 113 9.35 -5.95 -2.95
CA GLU A 113 9.86 -5.22 -4.11
C GLU A 113 8.77 -4.97 -5.18
N GLU A 114 9.20 -4.30 -6.24
CA GLU A 114 8.35 -3.84 -7.35
C GLU A 114 7.44 -4.92 -7.93
N GLY A 115 6.13 -4.67 -7.90
CA GLY A 115 5.12 -5.58 -8.46
C GLY A 115 5.09 -6.97 -7.82
N ALA A 116 5.59 -7.14 -6.60
CA ALA A 116 5.70 -8.44 -5.93
C ALA A 116 4.40 -9.26 -5.98
N PHE A 117 3.24 -8.65 -5.77
CA PHE A 117 1.90 -9.24 -5.81
C PHE A 117 1.00 -8.63 -6.90
N TYR A 118 1.60 -8.14 -7.99
CA TYR A 118 0.86 -7.55 -9.11
C TYR A 118 -0.23 -8.49 -9.63
N ARG A 119 -1.48 -8.04 -9.70
CA ARG A 119 -2.66 -8.81 -10.18
C ARG A 119 -2.96 -10.09 -9.39
N CYS A 120 -2.66 -10.13 -8.09
CA CYS A 120 -3.16 -11.15 -7.17
C CYS A 120 -4.64 -10.88 -6.80
N GLY A 121 -5.53 -11.01 -7.78
CA GLY A 121 -6.93 -10.56 -7.66
C GLY A 121 -7.75 -11.20 -6.55
N SER A 122 -7.40 -12.40 -6.08
CA SER A 122 -8.10 -13.07 -4.97
C SER A 122 -7.51 -12.80 -3.59
N LEU A 123 -6.40 -12.04 -3.49
CA LEU A 123 -5.73 -11.79 -2.22
C LEU A 123 -6.64 -10.93 -1.34
N LYS A 124 -7.17 -11.48 -0.25
CA LYS A 124 -8.18 -10.81 0.61
C LYS A 124 -7.55 -10.04 1.75
N GLU A 125 -6.52 -10.62 2.34
CA GLU A 125 -5.92 -10.14 3.58
C GLU A 125 -4.40 -10.17 3.49
N ILE A 126 -3.77 -9.19 4.12
CA ILE A 126 -2.33 -9.14 4.28
C ILE A 126 -1.97 -8.58 5.66
N SER A 127 -1.08 -9.28 6.35
CA SER A 127 -0.55 -8.85 7.64
C SER A 127 0.95 -8.66 7.52
N PHE A 128 1.40 -7.40 7.50
CA PHE A 128 2.81 -7.08 7.39
C PHE A 128 3.53 -7.30 8.73
N PRO A 129 4.74 -7.90 8.71
CA PRO A 129 5.55 -8.00 9.92
C PRO A 129 6.03 -6.61 10.33
N GLN A 130 6.11 -6.38 11.65
CA GLN A 130 6.57 -5.11 12.23
C GLN A 130 7.99 -4.72 11.82
N GLY A 131 8.79 -5.66 11.31
CA GLY A 131 10.14 -5.42 10.82
C GLY A 131 10.24 -4.97 9.35
N LEU A 132 9.13 -4.85 8.62
CA LEU A 132 9.10 -4.49 7.20
C LEU A 132 9.57 -3.05 6.99
N GLN A 133 10.51 -2.82 6.06
CA GLN A 133 11.12 -1.51 5.85
C GLN A 133 10.61 -0.80 4.59
N SER A 134 10.21 -1.57 3.56
CA SER A 134 9.80 -1.01 2.27
C SER A 134 8.67 -1.81 1.61
N ILE A 135 7.79 -1.07 0.93
CA ILE A 135 6.80 -1.57 -0.01
C ILE A 135 7.07 -0.86 -1.34
N GLY A 136 7.49 -1.61 -2.35
CA GLY A 136 7.90 -1.10 -3.65
C GLY A 136 6.75 -0.69 -4.56
N ASP A 137 7.10 -0.16 -5.73
CA ASP A 137 6.12 0.33 -6.69
C ASP A 137 5.25 -0.82 -7.23
N CYS A 138 3.96 -0.57 -7.44
CA CYS A 138 2.98 -1.56 -7.90
C CYS A 138 2.90 -2.84 -7.05
N ALA A 139 3.47 -2.88 -5.85
CA ALA A 139 3.65 -4.13 -5.07
C ALA A 139 2.36 -4.93 -4.90
N PHE A 140 1.21 -4.26 -4.76
CA PHE A 140 -0.13 -4.83 -4.64
C PHE A 140 -1.14 -4.22 -5.64
N ALA A 141 -0.66 -3.71 -6.77
CA ALA A 141 -1.55 -3.18 -7.80
C ALA A 141 -2.45 -4.30 -8.36
N PHE A 142 -3.74 -3.99 -8.53
CA PHE A 142 -4.79 -4.91 -8.99
C PHE A 142 -5.00 -6.13 -8.07
N CYS A 143 -4.76 -5.97 -6.77
CA CYS A 143 -5.20 -6.93 -5.76
C CYS A 143 -6.68 -6.67 -5.42
N ASN A 144 -7.58 -6.94 -6.37
CA ASN A 144 -8.98 -6.51 -6.31
C ASN A 144 -9.76 -7.09 -5.12
N GLY A 145 -9.33 -8.23 -4.57
CA GLY A 145 -9.92 -8.84 -3.38
C GLY A 145 -9.47 -8.23 -2.05
N LEU A 146 -8.41 -7.40 -2.03
CA LEU A 146 -7.76 -6.94 -0.80
C LEU A 146 -8.70 -5.99 -0.05
N GLN A 147 -9.04 -6.31 1.19
CA GLN A 147 -10.12 -5.61 1.90
C GLN A 147 -9.62 -4.49 2.83
N THR A 148 -8.50 -4.71 3.49
CA THR A 148 -7.88 -3.74 4.40
C THR A 148 -6.36 -3.80 4.26
N VAL A 149 -5.70 -2.68 4.56
CA VAL A 149 -4.25 -2.64 4.67
C VAL A 149 -3.82 -1.82 5.88
N LYS A 150 -2.87 -2.38 6.65
CA LYS A 150 -2.23 -1.70 7.78
C LYS A 150 -0.73 -1.60 7.55
N ILE A 151 -0.26 -0.43 7.14
CA ILE A 151 1.16 -0.16 6.87
C ILE A 151 1.90 0.02 8.19
N PRO A 152 2.91 -0.81 8.51
CA PRO A 152 3.58 -0.77 9.81
C PRO A 152 4.52 0.44 9.94
N SER A 153 4.76 0.88 11.19
CA SER A 153 5.56 2.05 11.56
C SER A 153 7.01 2.08 11.02
N SER A 154 7.53 0.89 10.72
CA SER A 154 8.86 0.66 10.16
C SER A 154 8.95 0.97 8.67
N VAL A 155 7.84 0.93 7.92
CA VAL A 155 7.81 1.30 6.50
C VAL A 155 7.87 2.81 6.38
N LYS A 156 8.95 3.33 5.81
CA LYS A 156 9.11 4.80 5.62
C LYS A 156 8.38 5.32 4.40
N THR A 157 8.36 4.53 3.33
CA THR A 157 7.77 4.91 2.05
C THR A 157 6.90 3.79 1.53
N VAL A 158 5.68 4.13 1.12
CA VAL A 158 4.83 3.30 0.28
C VAL A 158 5.07 3.71 -1.17
N GLY A 159 5.47 2.76 -2.01
CA GLY A 159 5.83 3.02 -3.42
C GLY A 159 4.71 3.58 -4.29
N HIS A 160 5.07 4.03 -5.48
CA HIS A 160 4.14 4.50 -6.50
C HIS A 160 3.21 3.38 -6.93
N CYS A 161 1.93 3.67 -7.15
CA CYS A 161 0.92 2.70 -7.57
C CYS A 161 0.82 1.45 -6.66
N ALA A 162 1.32 1.50 -5.42
CA ALA A 162 1.49 0.30 -4.59
C ALA A 162 0.20 -0.51 -4.37
N PHE A 163 -0.95 0.14 -4.26
CA PHE A 163 -2.30 -0.44 -4.11
C PHE A 163 -3.27 0.11 -5.18
N LEU A 164 -2.75 0.40 -6.38
CA LEU A 164 -3.51 0.84 -7.54
C LEU A 164 -4.66 -0.16 -7.84
N LYS A 165 -5.90 0.32 -7.98
CA LYS A 165 -7.07 -0.50 -8.33
C LYS A 165 -7.35 -1.69 -7.41
N CYS A 166 -7.19 -1.51 -6.10
CA CYS A 166 -7.68 -2.48 -5.13
C CYS A 166 -9.18 -2.29 -4.91
N ASP A 167 -10.00 -2.85 -5.80
CA ASP A 167 -11.46 -2.63 -5.86
C ASP A 167 -12.22 -2.87 -4.56
N SER A 168 -11.81 -3.86 -3.75
CA SER A 168 -12.46 -4.21 -2.48
C SER A 168 -11.83 -3.52 -1.26
N LEU A 169 -10.79 -2.70 -1.43
CA LEU A 169 -10.10 -2.08 -0.31
C LEU A 169 -11.00 -1.04 0.33
N THR A 170 -11.36 -1.23 1.59
CA THR A 170 -12.28 -0.35 2.33
C THR A 170 -11.59 0.56 3.32
N GLU A 171 -10.42 0.14 3.84
CA GLU A 171 -9.67 0.87 4.84
C GLU A 171 -8.15 0.77 4.59
N ALA A 172 -7.46 1.91 4.67
CA ALA A 172 -6.00 1.97 4.70
C ALA A 172 -5.52 2.70 5.97
N VAL A 173 -4.77 1.99 6.81
CA VAL A 173 -4.22 2.50 8.06
C VAL A 173 -2.70 2.62 7.93
N PHE A 174 -2.17 3.80 8.21
CA PHE A 174 -0.74 4.08 8.19
C PHE A 174 -0.28 4.32 9.63
N GLU A 175 0.58 3.46 10.16
CA GLU A 175 1.10 3.59 11.52
C GLU A 175 2.09 4.75 11.66
N GLU A 176 2.26 5.22 12.90
CA GLU A 176 3.21 6.28 13.22
C GLU A 176 4.64 5.88 12.88
N GLY A 177 5.26 6.61 11.96
CA GLY A 177 6.58 6.32 11.42
C GLY A 177 6.62 6.31 9.89
N VAL A 178 5.47 6.11 9.23
CA VAL A 178 5.32 6.27 7.77
C VAL A 178 5.48 7.74 7.39
N GLN A 179 6.31 8.03 6.39
CA GLN A 179 6.67 9.39 5.99
C GLN A 179 6.18 9.77 4.60
N THR A 180 6.12 8.81 3.67
CA THR A 180 5.79 9.07 2.27
C THR A 180 4.76 8.09 1.72
N ILE A 181 3.74 8.62 1.05
CA ILE A 181 2.79 7.86 0.23
C ILE A 181 3.04 8.19 -1.24
N GLY A 182 3.35 7.18 -2.04
CA GLY A 182 3.73 7.30 -3.44
C GLY A 182 2.61 7.82 -4.36
N ALA A 183 3.00 8.29 -5.54
CA ALA A 183 2.05 8.78 -6.53
C ALA A 183 1.13 7.63 -6.97
N LEU A 184 -0.16 7.92 -7.14
CA LEU A 184 -1.18 6.92 -7.53
C LEU A 184 -1.29 5.71 -6.57
N ALA A 185 -0.72 5.76 -5.36
CA ALA A 185 -0.60 4.60 -4.48
C ALA A 185 -1.92 3.89 -4.19
N PHE A 186 -3.04 4.60 -4.16
CA PHE A 186 -4.41 4.08 -3.97
C PHE A 186 -5.34 4.62 -5.06
N TYR A 187 -4.82 4.89 -6.25
CA TYR A 187 -5.61 5.40 -7.37
C TYR A 187 -6.69 4.38 -7.81
N GLU A 188 -7.88 4.87 -8.12
CA GLU A 188 -9.04 4.06 -8.53
C GLU A 188 -9.36 2.93 -7.54
N CYS A 189 -9.39 3.23 -6.23
CA CYS A 189 -9.88 2.32 -5.19
C CYS A 189 -11.35 2.64 -4.84
N PRO A 190 -12.35 2.14 -5.60
CA PRO A 190 -13.74 2.56 -5.47
C PRO A 190 -14.37 2.25 -4.13
N SER A 191 -13.95 1.20 -3.43
CA SER A 191 -14.51 0.82 -2.12
C SER A 191 -13.84 1.52 -0.94
N LEU A 192 -12.76 2.28 -1.17
CA LEU A 192 -11.98 2.88 -0.08
C LEU A 192 -12.83 3.92 0.61
N LYS A 193 -13.16 3.70 1.89
CA LYS A 193 -14.04 4.56 2.69
C LYS A 193 -13.28 5.35 3.73
N LYS A 194 -12.24 4.74 4.28
CA LYS A 194 -11.53 5.26 5.44
C LYS A 194 -10.02 5.22 5.23
N ILE A 195 -9.36 6.32 5.57
CA ILE A 195 -7.90 6.35 5.72
C ILE A 195 -7.52 6.86 7.12
N VAL A 196 -6.43 6.34 7.66
CA VAL A 196 -5.84 6.80 8.92
C VAL A 196 -4.39 7.20 8.67
N LEU A 197 -4.11 8.49 8.68
CA LEU A 197 -2.80 9.10 8.40
C LEU A 197 -2.04 9.36 9.71
N PRO A 198 -0.72 9.10 9.78
CA PRO A 198 0.10 9.39 10.95
C PRO A 198 0.54 10.85 10.96
N LYS A 199 0.92 11.35 12.13
CA LYS A 199 1.52 12.69 12.24
C LYS A 199 2.94 12.75 11.68
N SER A 200 3.61 11.60 11.56
CA SER A 200 4.94 11.50 10.93
C SER A 200 4.92 11.67 9.41
N LEU A 201 3.74 11.74 8.79
CA LEU A 201 3.58 11.85 7.34
C LEU A 201 4.13 13.21 6.88
N LYS A 202 5.04 13.17 5.91
CA LYS A 202 5.70 14.36 5.34
C LYS A 202 5.26 14.64 3.92
N THR A 203 5.03 13.58 3.15
CA THR A 203 4.74 13.67 1.72
C THR A 203 3.62 12.73 1.31
N VAL A 204 2.64 13.27 0.59
CA VAL A 204 1.71 12.48 -0.22
C VAL A 204 1.89 12.95 -1.65
N LEU A 205 2.34 12.05 -2.51
CA LEU A 205 2.63 12.38 -3.90
C LEU A 205 1.33 12.48 -4.73
N PRO A 206 1.40 13.10 -5.92
CA PRO A 206 0.22 13.40 -6.74
C PRO A 206 -0.71 12.19 -6.94
N LEU A 207 -2.01 12.46 -6.86
CA LEU A 207 -3.09 11.51 -7.16
C LEU A 207 -3.08 10.22 -6.32
N ALA A 208 -2.38 10.19 -5.18
CA ALA A 208 -2.31 9.00 -4.32
C ALA A 208 -3.68 8.42 -3.96
N PHE A 209 -4.74 9.22 -3.87
CA PHE A 209 -6.10 8.78 -3.56
C PHE A 209 -7.14 9.25 -4.61
N TYR A 210 -6.70 9.52 -5.83
CA TYR A 210 -7.61 9.98 -6.89
C TYR A 210 -8.55 8.85 -7.35
N ASP A 211 -9.76 9.24 -7.73
CA ASP A 211 -10.88 8.35 -8.09
C ASP A 211 -11.19 7.28 -7.02
N CYS A 212 -11.16 7.71 -5.77
CA CYS A 212 -11.70 6.99 -4.61
C CYS A 212 -13.08 7.57 -4.23
N PRO A 213 -14.15 7.32 -5.00
CA PRO A 213 -15.45 8.00 -4.85
C PRO A 213 -16.09 7.81 -3.47
N ASN A 214 -15.81 6.69 -2.78
CA ASN A 214 -16.38 6.39 -1.47
C ASN A 214 -15.50 6.84 -0.29
N LEU A 215 -14.36 7.49 -0.53
CA LEU A 215 -13.45 7.91 0.54
C LEU A 215 -14.03 9.12 1.27
N THR A 216 -14.76 8.85 2.34
CA THR A 216 -15.51 9.85 3.11
C THR A 216 -14.88 10.17 4.45
N ASP A 217 -14.09 9.27 5.02
CA ASP A 217 -13.59 9.36 6.39
C ASP A 217 -12.06 9.43 6.41
N VAL A 218 -11.52 10.57 6.85
CA VAL A 218 -10.08 10.79 6.99
C VAL A 218 -9.78 11.00 8.47
N TYR A 219 -8.93 10.16 9.03
CA TYR A 219 -8.39 10.30 10.38
C TYR A 219 -6.94 10.73 10.27
N TYR A 220 -6.57 11.80 10.96
CA TYR A 220 -5.19 12.22 11.12
C TYR A 220 -4.79 12.07 12.60
N ASN A 221 -3.75 11.28 12.86
CA ASN A 221 -3.25 10.98 14.22
C ASN A 221 -2.35 12.10 14.76
N GLY A 222 -2.74 13.35 14.51
CA GLY A 222 -2.17 14.55 15.09
C GLY A 222 -3.26 15.60 15.25
N SER A 223 -2.83 16.81 15.60
CA SER A 223 -3.68 17.96 15.79
C SER A 223 -4.04 18.64 14.47
N LEU A 224 -5.12 19.44 14.48
CA LEU A 224 -5.53 20.22 13.31
C LEU A 224 -4.45 21.20 12.81
N PRO A 225 -3.74 21.96 13.65
CA PRO A 225 -2.63 22.80 13.19
C PRO A 225 -1.52 22.03 12.46
N GLU A 226 -1.16 20.84 12.96
CA GLU A 226 -0.16 19.97 12.32
C GLU A 226 -0.65 19.52 10.94
N LEU A 227 -1.91 19.08 10.84
CA LEU A 227 -2.51 18.70 9.56
C LEU A 227 -2.50 19.86 8.55
N LEU A 228 -2.87 21.06 8.99
CA LEU A 228 -2.90 22.25 8.13
C LEU A 228 -1.51 22.62 7.59
N CYS A 229 -0.49 22.56 8.46
CA CYS A 229 0.89 22.82 8.05
C CYS A 229 1.44 21.70 7.14
N PHE A 230 1.14 20.42 7.41
CA PHE A 230 1.49 19.31 6.51
C PHE A 230 0.89 19.48 5.11
N CYS A 231 -0.39 19.85 5.03
CA CYS A 231 -1.07 20.10 3.77
C CYS A 231 -0.42 21.27 3.00
N ALA A 232 0.03 22.30 3.69
CA ALA A 232 0.70 23.45 3.08
C ALA A 232 2.11 23.13 2.58
N GLU A 233 2.83 22.23 3.25
CA GLU A 233 4.18 21.80 2.85
C GLU A 233 4.16 20.85 1.66
N THR A 234 3.17 19.95 1.62
CA THR A 234 3.02 18.98 0.53
C THR A 234 2.71 19.64 -0.82
N ASP A 235 1.92 20.71 -0.82
CA ASP A 235 1.63 21.50 -2.03
C ASP A 235 2.91 22.06 -2.69
N ARG A 236 3.83 22.62 -1.88
CA ARG A 236 5.13 23.11 -2.37
C ARG A 236 5.99 21.98 -2.91
N ASN A 237 6.15 20.90 -2.13
CA ASN A 237 7.04 19.80 -2.48
C ASN A 237 6.61 19.09 -3.76
N ALA A 238 5.32 18.98 -4.02
CA ALA A 238 4.85 18.37 -5.25
C ALA A 238 5.16 19.21 -6.49
N SER A 239 5.10 20.54 -6.39
CA SER A 239 5.48 21.42 -7.51
C SER A 239 6.95 21.27 -7.93
N ASP A 240 7.84 21.05 -6.96
CA ASP A 240 9.29 20.94 -7.20
C ASP A 240 9.69 19.54 -7.71
N ALA A 241 8.95 18.50 -7.33
CA ALA A 241 9.23 17.10 -7.68
C ALA A 241 8.32 16.53 -8.79
N TYR A 242 7.51 17.39 -9.43
CA TYR A 242 6.44 17.01 -10.33
C TYR A 242 6.92 16.23 -11.56
N GLU A 243 7.85 16.82 -12.34
CA GLU A 243 8.37 16.23 -13.57
C GLU A 243 9.11 14.90 -13.31
N ASP A 244 9.88 14.84 -12.22
CA ASP A 244 10.59 13.62 -11.82
C ASP A 244 9.62 12.50 -11.42
N THR A 245 8.50 12.86 -10.78
CA THR A 245 7.44 11.90 -10.41
C THR A 245 6.75 11.35 -11.66
N LEU A 246 6.42 12.20 -12.63
CA LEU A 246 5.81 11.77 -13.89
C LEU A 246 6.72 10.83 -14.67
N ASN A 247 7.99 11.19 -14.81
CA ASN A 247 8.99 10.35 -15.49
C ASN A 247 9.15 8.98 -14.83
N GLN A 248 9.00 8.88 -13.50
CA GLN A 248 9.04 7.62 -12.78
C GLN A 248 7.77 6.79 -13.00
N VAL A 249 6.60 7.42 -12.88
CA VAL A 249 5.29 6.77 -13.10
C VAL A 249 5.17 6.25 -14.54
N GLU A 250 5.62 7.01 -15.52
CA GLU A 250 5.64 6.57 -16.92
C GLU A 250 6.52 5.33 -17.12
N LYS A 251 7.72 5.31 -16.51
CA LYS A 251 8.60 4.12 -16.54
C LYS A 251 7.98 2.92 -15.86
N ILE A 252 7.20 3.12 -14.80
CA ILE A 252 6.45 2.05 -14.13
C ILE A 252 5.40 1.49 -15.09
N PHE A 253 4.57 2.33 -15.70
CA PHE A 253 3.51 1.86 -16.60
C PHE A 253 4.04 1.21 -17.88
N ARG A 254 5.22 1.59 -18.37
CA ARG A 254 5.91 0.85 -19.44
C ARG A 254 6.30 -0.59 -19.02
N ARG A 255 6.57 -0.84 -17.73
CA ARG A 255 6.96 -2.16 -17.16
C ARG A 255 5.76 -2.99 -16.68
N TYR A 256 4.69 -2.31 -16.29
CA TYR A 256 3.42 -2.85 -15.81
C TYR A 256 2.30 -2.20 -16.62
N PRO A 257 2.08 -2.64 -17.87
CA PRO A 257 1.00 -2.09 -18.67
C PRO A 257 -0.33 -2.33 -17.95
N CYS A 258 -1.11 -1.25 -17.86
CA CYS A 258 -2.46 -1.29 -17.36
C CYS A 258 -3.32 -2.27 -18.19
N PRO A 259 -4.33 -2.93 -17.58
CA PRO A 259 -5.34 -3.66 -18.34
C PRO A 259 -5.93 -2.77 -19.43
N GLU A 260 -6.34 -3.34 -20.58
CA GLU A 260 -6.85 -2.62 -21.76
C GLU A 260 -7.93 -1.56 -21.43
N SER A 261 -8.68 -1.72 -20.34
CA SER A 261 -9.68 -0.75 -19.87
C SER A 261 -9.12 0.59 -19.38
N LEU A 262 -7.80 0.72 -19.24
CA LEU A 262 -7.08 1.94 -18.84
C LEU A 262 -6.07 2.42 -19.90
N GLN A 263 -6.04 1.77 -21.05
CA GLN A 263 -5.25 2.23 -22.19
C GLN A 263 -6.11 3.22 -22.98
N ASP A 264 -5.51 4.29 -23.50
CA ASP A 264 -6.19 5.09 -24.52
C ASP A 264 -6.33 4.29 -25.82
N ASP A 265 -7.00 4.88 -26.81
CA ASP A 265 -7.20 4.31 -28.15
C ASP A 265 -5.88 3.96 -28.88
N SER A 266 -4.71 4.37 -28.36
CA SER A 266 -3.39 4.02 -28.90
C SER A 266 -2.77 2.78 -28.26
N GLY A 267 -3.43 2.15 -27.27
CA GLY A 267 -2.91 1.01 -26.53
C GLY A 267 -1.78 1.40 -25.55
N VAL A 268 -1.66 2.69 -25.25
CA VAL A 268 -0.65 3.26 -24.35
C VAL A 268 -1.35 3.81 -23.10
N PHE A 269 -0.60 3.89 -22.00
CA PHE A 269 -1.03 4.63 -20.82
C PHE A 269 -1.26 6.09 -21.21
N ASP A 270 -2.50 6.57 -21.09
CA ASP A 270 -2.85 7.96 -21.40
C ASP A 270 -2.25 8.91 -20.35
N GLY A 271 -0.99 9.26 -20.55
CA GLY A 271 -0.29 10.24 -19.72
C GLY A 271 -0.91 11.63 -19.75
N TYR A 272 -1.85 11.90 -20.68
CA TYR A 272 -2.53 13.18 -20.85
C TYR A 272 -3.86 13.27 -20.10
N CYS A 273 -4.36 12.17 -19.53
CA CYS A 273 -5.71 12.14 -18.93
C CYS A 273 -5.81 12.72 -17.52
N PHE A 274 -4.69 13.07 -16.89
CA PHE A 274 -4.77 13.70 -15.58
C PHE A 274 -4.41 15.17 -15.70
N ASP A 275 -5.33 16.01 -15.27
CA ASP A 275 -5.03 17.40 -14.98
C ASP A 275 -4.42 17.41 -13.56
N TYR A 276 -3.10 17.19 -13.50
CA TYR A 276 -2.37 16.84 -12.28
C TYR A 276 -2.03 18.06 -11.39
N GLY A 277 -3.03 18.87 -11.07
CA GLY A 277 -2.81 20.07 -10.24
C GLY A 277 -2.82 19.85 -8.72
N GLU A 278 -3.12 18.64 -8.22
CA GLU A 278 -3.61 18.52 -6.85
C GLU A 278 -2.85 17.49 -5.97
N VAL A 279 -2.26 18.01 -4.90
CA VAL A 279 -1.59 17.23 -3.82
C VAL A 279 -2.59 16.91 -2.72
N LEU A 280 -2.72 15.62 -2.38
CA LEU A 280 -3.74 15.10 -1.45
C LEU A 280 -5.14 15.62 -1.79
N SER A 281 -5.58 15.46 -3.05
CA SER A 281 -6.97 15.68 -3.42
C SER A 281 -7.80 14.47 -2.98
N ILE A 282 -8.66 14.69 -1.98
CA ILE A 282 -9.68 13.72 -1.59
C ILE A 282 -11.03 14.41 -1.81
N PRO A 283 -11.59 14.33 -3.02
CA PRO A 283 -12.75 15.14 -3.39
C PRO A 283 -14.04 14.74 -2.64
N SER A 284 -14.08 13.57 -2.00
CA SER A 284 -15.25 13.00 -1.35
C SER A 284 -15.23 13.06 0.19
N VAL A 285 -14.26 13.72 0.83
CA VAL A 285 -14.18 13.73 2.31
C VAL A 285 -15.43 14.37 2.92
N LYS A 286 -16.10 13.62 3.78
CA LYS A 286 -17.25 14.07 4.59
C LYS A 286 -16.86 14.32 6.04
N ASN A 287 -16.02 13.45 6.58
CA ASN A 287 -15.62 13.46 7.99
C ASN A 287 -14.10 13.53 8.09
N LEU A 288 -13.60 14.56 8.79
CA LEU A 288 -12.20 14.71 9.13
C LEU A 288 -12.04 14.65 10.64
N TYR A 289 -11.16 13.77 11.10
CA TYR A 289 -10.88 13.57 12.51
C TYR A 289 -9.43 13.94 12.80
N THR A 290 -9.21 14.71 13.86
CA THR A 290 -7.88 14.99 14.43
C THR A 290 -7.94 14.78 15.93
N ASP A 291 -6.88 14.26 16.55
CA ASP A 291 -6.88 13.91 17.99
C ASP A 291 -8.11 13.09 18.43
N GLY A 292 -8.58 12.20 17.54
CA GLY A 292 -9.77 11.35 17.76
C GLY A 292 -11.11 12.09 17.79
N LYS A 293 -11.15 13.38 17.48
CA LYS A 293 -12.36 14.20 17.46
C LYS A 293 -12.73 14.58 16.04
N LEU A 294 -14.03 14.51 15.74
CA LEU A 294 -14.57 15.06 14.50
C LEU A 294 -14.35 16.58 14.51
N ILE A 295 -13.78 17.09 13.44
CA ILE A 295 -13.58 18.52 13.24
C ILE A 295 -14.88 19.12 12.71
N GLU A 296 -15.35 20.20 13.33
CA GLU A 296 -16.56 20.96 12.96
C GLU A 296 -16.26 22.48 13.08
N GLY A 297 -16.53 23.27 12.04
CA GLY A 297 -16.39 24.74 12.06
C GLY A 297 -15.51 25.35 10.96
N THR A 298 -15.38 26.67 10.97
CA THR A 298 -14.44 27.39 10.08
C THR A 298 -13.09 27.51 10.77
N PHE A 299 -12.01 27.21 10.05
CA PHE A 299 -10.66 27.26 10.60
C PHE A 299 -9.78 28.21 9.80
N THR A 300 -8.92 28.93 10.49
CA THR A 300 -7.92 29.80 9.88
C THR A 300 -6.57 29.11 9.98
N PHE A 301 -5.76 29.19 8.92
CA PHE A 301 -4.40 28.67 8.96
C PHE A 301 -3.62 29.31 10.12
N PRO A 302 -2.82 28.52 10.86
CA PRO A 302 -1.85 29.09 11.78
C PRO A 302 -0.93 30.07 11.05
N LYS A 303 -0.64 31.22 11.66
CA LYS A 303 0.28 32.23 11.09
C LYS A 303 1.65 31.62 10.74
N GLU A 304 2.08 30.64 11.52
CA GLU A 304 3.30 29.86 11.32
C GLU A 304 3.33 29.09 9.99
N CYS A 305 2.15 28.73 9.44
CA CYS A 305 2.06 28.12 8.10
C CYS A 305 2.11 29.19 6.99
N ALA A 306 1.81 30.46 7.27
CA ALA A 306 1.82 31.56 6.28
C ALA A 306 3.22 32.11 5.98
N GLU A 307 4.14 32.09 6.95
CA GLU A 307 5.56 32.49 6.79
C GLU A 307 6.32 31.59 5.81
N LYS A 308 5.73 30.45 5.46
CA LYS A 308 6.23 29.46 4.53
C LYS A 308 5.76 29.72 3.07
N GLY A 309 5.32 30.94 2.72
CA GLY A 309 5.04 31.34 1.33
C GLY A 309 3.74 30.80 0.73
N VAL A 310 2.82 30.36 1.58
CA VAL A 310 1.58 29.68 1.22
C VAL A 310 0.49 30.71 0.85
N ARG A 311 -0.10 30.60 -0.35
CA ARG A 311 -1.24 31.45 -0.78
C ARG A 311 -2.58 30.72 -0.62
N PHE A 312 -2.98 30.40 0.61
CA PHE A 312 -4.34 29.91 0.88
C PHE A 312 -4.99 30.75 1.98
N MET A 313 -6.22 31.24 1.71
CA MET A 313 -6.86 32.27 2.54
C MET A 313 -7.88 31.71 3.55
N HIS A 314 -8.65 30.65 3.28
CA HIS A 314 -9.61 30.10 4.27
C HIS A 314 -10.00 28.64 3.96
N PHE A 315 -10.25 27.85 5.01
CA PHE A 315 -10.96 26.57 4.91
C PHE A 315 -12.19 26.58 5.81
N THR A 316 -13.31 26.10 5.26
CA THR A 316 -14.61 26.18 5.91
C THR A 316 -15.23 24.79 5.99
N LEU A 317 -15.37 24.26 7.20
CA LEU A 317 -16.00 22.97 7.47
C LEU A 317 -17.34 23.24 8.16
N LEU A 318 -18.42 23.41 7.40
CA LEU A 318 -19.75 23.74 7.95
C LEU A 318 -20.65 22.50 8.02
N ARG A 319 -21.37 22.33 9.14
CA ARG A 319 -22.42 21.31 9.31
C ARG A 319 -23.79 21.95 9.49
N GLY A 320 -24.76 21.59 8.65
CA GLY A 320 -26.14 22.08 8.65
C GLY A 320 -26.90 21.67 7.38
N SER A 321 -28.24 21.64 7.43
CA SER A 321 -29.14 21.08 6.38
C SER A 321 -28.96 21.66 4.97
N ASP A 322 -28.32 22.82 4.83
CA ASP A 322 -28.25 23.58 3.58
C ASP A 322 -26.84 24.06 3.20
N LYS A 323 -25.77 23.47 3.76
CA LYS A 323 -24.40 23.98 3.52
C LYS A 323 -23.40 22.90 3.09
N ILE A 324 -22.59 23.31 2.13
CA ILE A 324 -21.66 22.53 1.30
C ILE A 324 -20.59 21.89 2.19
N HIS A 325 -20.47 20.57 2.12
CA HIS A 325 -19.42 19.81 2.79
C HIS A 325 -18.22 19.81 1.84
N THR A 326 -17.20 20.60 2.11
CA THR A 326 -15.96 20.51 1.34
C THR A 326 -14.79 20.77 2.26
N ILE A 327 -14.05 19.70 2.58
CA ILE A 327 -12.67 19.83 3.01
C ILE A 327 -11.86 20.02 1.74
N VAL A 328 -11.56 21.28 1.43
CA VAL A 328 -10.61 21.63 0.38
C VAL A 328 -9.23 21.45 0.99
N LEU A 329 -8.53 20.36 0.67
CA LEU A 329 -7.09 20.29 0.93
C LEU A 329 -6.39 21.18 -0.12
N PRO A 330 -5.23 21.80 0.19
CA PRO A 330 -4.49 22.70 -0.69
C PRO A 330 -4.41 22.29 -2.17
N GLY A 331 -4.36 20.98 -2.46
CA GLY A 331 -4.44 20.46 -3.81
C GLY A 331 -5.70 20.83 -4.59
N ASN A 332 -6.87 21.01 -3.96
CA ASN A 332 -8.16 21.22 -4.65
C ASN A 332 -8.31 22.60 -5.34
N TYR A 333 -7.25 23.41 -5.38
CA TYR A 333 -7.21 24.72 -6.03
C TYR A 333 -5.94 24.91 -6.87
N PRO A 334 -5.95 24.54 -8.16
CA PRO A 334 -4.90 25.02 -9.04
C PRO A 334 -5.03 26.54 -9.26
N HIS A 335 -3.89 27.16 -9.58
CA HIS A 335 -3.64 28.58 -9.75
C HIS A 335 -4.89 29.43 -10.12
N LYS A 336 -5.19 30.45 -9.30
CA LYS A 336 -6.27 31.47 -9.42
C LYS A 336 -7.58 31.20 -8.65
N GLY A 337 -7.66 30.14 -7.84
CA GLY A 337 -8.78 29.96 -6.91
C GLY A 337 -10.09 29.53 -7.58
N LYS A 338 -10.01 28.63 -8.57
CA LYS A 338 -11.15 27.92 -9.16
C LYS A 338 -11.09 26.45 -8.75
N LEU A 339 -12.25 25.86 -8.46
CA LEU A 339 -12.40 24.43 -8.21
C LEU A 339 -12.50 23.73 -9.58
N ASP A 340 -11.54 22.86 -9.91
CA ASP A 340 -11.58 22.07 -11.14
C ASP A 340 -12.38 20.78 -10.98
N THR A 341 -12.45 20.26 -9.76
CA THR A 341 -13.24 19.08 -9.40
C THR A 341 -14.41 19.50 -8.52
N CYS A 342 -15.60 18.94 -8.76
CA CYS A 342 -16.73 19.18 -7.88
C CYS A 342 -16.53 18.46 -6.54
N PRO A 343 -16.38 19.17 -5.41
CA PRO A 343 -16.16 18.53 -4.11
C PRO A 343 -17.40 17.82 -3.52
N ILE A 344 -18.55 17.90 -4.20
CA ILE A 344 -19.75 17.15 -3.81
C ILE A 344 -19.87 15.83 -4.55
N CYS A 345 -19.41 15.76 -5.80
CA CYS A 345 -19.64 14.60 -6.65
C CYS A 345 -18.39 14.10 -7.39
N GLY A 346 -17.22 14.60 -7.04
CA GLY A 346 -15.93 14.25 -7.66
C GLY A 346 -15.80 14.59 -9.15
N SER A 347 -16.72 15.35 -9.74
CA SER A 347 -16.75 15.51 -11.20
C SER A 347 -15.73 16.55 -11.68
N TYR A 348 -14.78 16.11 -12.48
CA TYR A 348 -13.74 16.93 -13.11
C TYR A 348 -14.28 17.90 -14.18
N LYS A 349 -13.72 19.12 -14.27
CA LYS A 349 -14.12 20.24 -15.17
C LYS A 349 -15.62 20.54 -15.23
N SER A 350 -16.35 20.13 -14.19
CA SER A 350 -17.81 20.23 -14.17
C SER A 350 -18.28 21.55 -13.59
N ILE A 351 -17.40 22.33 -12.95
CA ILE A 351 -17.78 23.58 -12.31
C ILE A 351 -17.79 24.70 -13.36
N SER A 352 -18.97 25.26 -13.58
CA SER A 352 -19.16 26.44 -14.44
C SER A 352 -18.44 27.66 -13.88
N LEU A 353 -18.23 28.67 -14.74
CA LEU A 353 -17.61 29.95 -14.36
C LEU A 353 -18.29 30.63 -13.14
N PHE A 354 -19.56 30.29 -12.89
CA PHE A 354 -20.39 30.79 -11.78
C PHE A 354 -20.41 29.88 -10.56
N GLY A 355 -19.49 28.92 -10.46
CA GLY A 355 -19.39 28.02 -9.32
C GLY A 355 -20.49 26.95 -9.29
N LYS A 356 -21.23 26.68 -10.37
CA LYS A 356 -22.22 25.58 -10.38
C LYS A 356 -21.64 24.32 -11.01
N CYS A 357 -21.68 23.17 -10.32
CA CYS A 357 -21.37 21.87 -10.90
C CYS A 357 -22.43 21.46 -11.93
N LYS A 358 -21.99 21.13 -13.14
CA LYS A 358 -22.82 20.67 -14.27
C LYS A 358 -23.38 19.26 -14.05
N LYS A 359 -22.72 18.43 -13.23
CA LYS A 359 -23.13 17.04 -12.96
C LYS A 359 -24.15 16.94 -11.82
N CYS A 360 -23.84 17.50 -10.64
CA CYS A 360 -24.71 17.39 -9.45
C CYS A 360 -25.52 18.66 -9.16
N GLY A 361 -25.32 19.75 -9.91
CA GLY A 361 -26.09 20.99 -9.75
C GLY A 361 -25.70 21.87 -8.56
N THR A 362 -24.78 21.43 -7.69
CA THR A 362 -24.31 22.20 -6.52
C THR A 362 -23.74 23.54 -6.94
N LYS A 363 -24.11 24.62 -6.23
CA LYS A 363 -23.55 25.96 -6.39
C LYS A 363 -22.52 26.25 -5.29
N PHE A 364 -21.34 26.71 -5.67
CA PHE A 364 -20.25 27.16 -4.81
C PHE A 364 -20.28 28.69 -4.78
N ILE A 365 -20.57 29.25 -3.60
CA ILE A 365 -20.61 30.70 -3.40
C ILE A 365 -19.22 31.14 -2.94
N ARG A 366 -18.59 32.04 -3.68
CA ARG A 366 -17.34 32.69 -3.27
C ARG A 366 -17.73 33.79 -2.28
N GLU A 367 -17.54 33.56 -0.98
CA GLU A 367 -17.60 34.67 -0.02
C GLU A 367 -16.38 35.58 -0.25
N LYS A 368 -16.64 36.89 -0.29
CA LYS A 368 -15.64 37.92 -0.60
C LYS A 368 -14.76 38.23 0.61
#